data_AF-A0A8J6XVB0-F1
#
_entry.id   AF-A0A8J6XVB0-F1
#
_cell.length_a   1.000
_cell.length_b   1.000
_cell.length_c   1.000
_cell.angle_alpha   90.00
_cell.angle_beta   90.00
_cell.angle_gamma   90.00
#
_symmetry.space_group_name_H-M   'P 1'
#
loop_
_entity.id
_entity.type
_entity.pdbx_description
1 polymer ?
#
loop_
_entity_poly.entity_id
_entity_poly.type
_entity_poly.pdbx_seq_one_letter_code
_entity_poly.pdbx_strand_id
1 'polypeptide(L)'
;SSYLIRKANFVACHQWVFIEKLDMLAYAEKGATFLVNSPFSADAVWGEFPREVQQAIIDLDLKVYCIDATDVARETGMGRRTNTIMQTCFFAISGILPRDEAIEKIKGAIKKTYGAKGDEIVQLNYNAVDGTLANLHEVKVPDTVTATVTRPPTVSDEAPDLVKKVTALMLEGKGDLLPVSAFPPDGTWPTATTQWEKRNIAIEIPVWDEGLCIQCNKCVMVCPHAAIRAKVYEPAALDGAPETFKAVDYKAKDFADSKYTIQVAPEDCTGCELCVRVCPAKDKANPKHKSLNMAAQMPLREQERENYAFFLDLPEVDRTKVKIDVKGSQFFQPLFEYSGACEGCGETPYVKLLTQLFGDRLLVGNATGCSSIYGGNLPTTPYAVDENGRGPAWNNSLFEDAAEFSLGFRLAIDQTSSAAKRMLKGLASKVSEGLVDEILLAEQLSEEGITAQRARVETLRKKLGAIDSPDARTLAHIADYLVRKSVWAVGGDGWAYDIGYGGLDHTLGIGRNVNLLVLDTGVYSNTGGQASKATPLGATAKFAMAGKEIPSKDLGMMAMAYGHVYVASVAFGAKDSQTVRAFLEAESYDGPSIIIAYSHCIAHGYNMSDAL
;
A
#
# COMPACT_ATOMS: atom_id res chain seq x y z
N SER A 1 -36.09 -5.82 8.75
CA SER A 1 -35.42 -4.61 9.26
C SER A 1 -34.48 -4.08 8.20
N SER A 2 -34.60 -2.80 7.80
CA SER A 2 -33.73 -2.13 6.82
C SER A 2 -32.63 -1.32 7.50
N TYR A 3 -31.95 -1.93 8.47
CA TYR A 3 -30.84 -1.35 9.23
C TYR A 3 -29.89 -2.49 9.67
N LEU A 4 -28.64 -2.16 10.01
CA LEU A 4 -27.64 -3.15 10.47
C LEU A 4 -28.10 -3.87 11.75
N ILE A 5 -27.75 -5.15 11.89
CA ILE A 5 -28.06 -5.93 13.09
C ILE A 5 -27.41 -5.28 14.32
N ARG A 6 -28.20 -5.10 15.40
CA ARG A 6 -27.72 -4.58 16.70
C ARG A 6 -27.81 -5.58 17.84
N LYS A 7 -28.45 -6.73 17.61
CA LYS A 7 -28.56 -7.87 18.51
C LYS A 7 -28.53 -9.13 17.67
N ALA A 8 -27.50 -9.94 17.85
CA ALA A 8 -27.20 -11.12 17.04
C ALA A 8 -27.27 -12.37 17.91
N ASN A 9 -28.11 -13.32 17.51
CA ASN A 9 -28.21 -14.66 18.11
C ASN A 9 -27.11 -15.61 17.62
N PHE A 10 -26.43 -15.26 16.53
CA PHE A 10 -25.30 -15.99 15.96
C PHE A 10 -24.25 -14.99 15.47
N VAL A 11 -23.01 -15.16 15.92
CA VAL A 11 -21.86 -14.37 15.49
C VAL A 11 -20.78 -15.31 14.96
N ALA A 12 -20.20 -14.97 13.80
CA ALA A 12 -19.13 -15.76 13.19
C ALA A 12 -17.90 -14.89 12.96
N CYS A 13 -16.75 -15.35 13.44
CA CYS A 13 -15.45 -14.76 13.15
C CYS A 13 -14.68 -15.69 12.20
N HIS A 14 -14.59 -15.33 10.92
CA HIS A 14 -13.98 -16.18 9.91
C HIS A 14 -12.46 -15.99 9.77
N GLN A 15 -11.87 -15.05 10.51
CA GLN A 15 -10.45 -14.72 10.49
C GLN A 15 -9.97 -14.46 11.92
N TRP A 16 -8.99 -15.23 12.38
CA TRP A 16 -8.50 -15.15 13.77
C TRP A 16 -8.07 -13.74 14.17
N VAL A 17 -7.40 -13.00 13.28
CA VAL A 17 -6.89 -11.65 13.57
C VAL A 17 -7.97 -10.67 14.06
N PHE A 18 -9.24 -10.87 13.70
CA PHE A 18 -10.31 -9.99 14.19
C PHE A 18 -10.61 -10.18 15.68
N ILE A 19 -10.32 -11.34 16.26
CA ILE A 19 -10.38 -11.57 17.71
C ILE A 19 -9.41 -10.62 18.44
N GLU A 20 -8.22 -10.44 17.85
CA GLU A 20 -7.14 -9.62 18.40
C GLU A 20 -7.34 -8.11 18.15
N LYS A 21 -8.30 -7.71 17.31
CA LYS A 21 -8.43 -6.33 16.85
C LYS A 21 -9.78 -5.68 17.01
N LEU A 22 -10.85 -6.47 16.89
CA LEU A 22 -12.21 -5.97 16.83
C LEU A 22 -13.03 -6.51 17.99
N ASP A 23 -13.99 -5.71 18.44
CA ASP A 23 -15.01 -6.19 19.36
C ASP A 23 -16.07 -7.01 18.61
N MET A 24 -15.68 -8.24 18.25
CA MET A 24 -16.53 -9.15 17.48
C MET A 24 -17.84 -9.49 18.19
N LEU A 25 -17.90 -9.36 19.52
CA LEU A 25 -19.05 -9.75 20.35
C LEU A 25 -19.92 -8.55 20.77
N ALA A 26 -19.61 -7.33 20.31
CA ALA A 26 -20.32 -6.10 20.69
C ALA A 26 -21.84 -6.15 20.49
N TYR A 27 -22.31 -6.93 19.52
CA TYR A 27 -23.73 -7.09 19.18
C TYR A 27 -24.29 -8.47 19.55
N ALA A 28 -23.51 -9.36 20.16
CA ALA A 28 -24.00 -10.66 20.59
C ALA A 28 -25.06 -10.51 21.69
N GLU A 29 -26.16 -11.24 21.59
CA GLU A 29 -27.14 -11.31 22.67
C GLU A 29 -26.78 -12.42 23.67
N LYS A 30 -27.41 -12.38 24.85
CA LYS A 30 -27.20 -13.43 25.86
C LYS A 30 -27.66 -14.79 25.33
N GLY A 31 -26.83 -15.82 25.50
CA GLY A 31 -27.10 -17.18 25.00
C GLY A 31 -26.80 -17.38 23.52
N ALA A 32 -26.23 -16.39 22.83
CA ALA A 32 -25.91 -16.48 21.41
C ALA A 32 -24.83 -17.53 21.13
N THR A 33 -24.81 -18.01 19.88
CA THR A 33 -23.75 -18.90 19.39
C THR A 33 -22.62 -18.09 18.77
N PHE A 34 -21.38 -18.37 19.19
CA PHE A 34 -20.17 -17.78 18.62
C PHE A 34 -19.35 -18.85 17.90
N LEU A 35 -19.14 -18.67 16.60
CA LEU A 35 -18.29 -19.53 15.78
C LEU A 35 -16.98 -18.80 15.45
N VAL A 36 -15.84 -19.41 15.75
CA VAL A 36 -14.51 -18.86 15.40
C VAL A 36 -13.74 -19.80 14.46
N ASN A 37 -13.18 -19.23 13.39
CA ASN A 37 -12.13 -19.88 12.61
C ASN A 37 -10.79 -19.61 13.29
N SER A 38 -10.16 -20.67 13.81
CA SER A 38 -9.01 -20.59 14.71
C SER A 38 -7.94 -21.61 14.30
N PRO A 39 -6.65 -21.24 14.27
CA PRO A 39 -5.56 -22.20 14.08
C PRO A 39 -5.32 -23.09 15.32
N PHE A 40 -6.02 -22.80 16.42
CA PHE A 40 -5.91 -23.53 17.69
C PHE A 40 -7.03 -24.53 17.86
N SER A 41 -6.71 -25.66 18.51
CA SER A 41 -7.68 -26.70 18.86
C SER A 41 -8.70 -26.22 19.89
N ALA A 42 -9.83 -26.94 20.02
CA ALA A 42 -10.88 -26.61 20.97
C ALA A 42 -10.43 -26.58 22.44
N ASP A 43 -9.41 -27.36 22.78
CA ASP A 43 -8.84 -27.39 24.13
C ASP A 43 -7.87 -26.24 24.39
N ALA A 44 -7.29 -25.64 23.34
CA ALA A 44 -6.29 -24.58 23.45
C ALA A 44 -6.87 -23.17 23.20
N VAL A 45 -7.86 -23.05 22.29
CA VAL A 45 -8.38 -21.76 21.79
C VAL A 45 -8.86 -20.82 22.91
N TRP A 46 -9.38 -21.37 24.01
CA TRP A 46 -9.78 -20.56 25.15
C TRP A 46 -8.62 -19.73 25.71
N GLY A 47 -7.44 -20.34 25.86
CA GLY A 47 -6.24 -19.69 26.39
C GLY A 47 -5.69 -18.56 25.49
N GLU A 48 -6.05 -18.59 24.21
CA GLU A 48 -5.58 -17.64 23.20
C GLU A 48 -6.52 -16.43 23.06
N PHE A 49 -7.74 -16.49 23.62
CA PHE A 49 -8.65 -15.35 23.61
C PHE A 49 -8.15 -14.22 24.53
N PRO A 50 -8.19 -12.96 24.06
CA PRO A 50 -7.98 -11.81 24.92
C PRO A 50 -9.00 -11.74 26.06
N ARG A 51 -8.61 -11.08 27.16
CA ARG A 51 -9.44 -10.89 28.36
C ARG A 51 -10.85 -10.40 28.05
N GLU A 52 -10.98 -9.42 27.15
CA GLU A 52 -12.26 -8.82 26.76
C GLU A 52 -13.19 -9.84 26.10
N VAL A 53 -12.63 -10.72 25.27
CA VAL A 53 -13.39 -11.75 24.55
C VAL A 53 -13.85 -12.83 25.53
N GLN A 54 -12.97 -13.31 26.40
CA GLN A 54 -13.34 -14.27 27.45
C GLN A 54 -14.43 -13.71 28.38
N GLN A 55 -14.27 -12.45 28.82
CA GLN A 55 -15.25 -11.80 29.68
C GLN A 55 -16.61 -11.68 28.99
N ALA A 56 -16.65 -11.25 27.73
CA ALA A 56 -17.88 -11.16 26.95
C ALA A 56 -18.56 -12.52 26.77
N ILE A 57 -17.79 -13.59 26.52
CA ILE A 57 -18.31 -14.96 26.39
C ILE A 57 -19.01 -15.40 27.69
N ILE A 58 -18.40 -15.15 28.84
CA ILE A 58 -18.95 -15.52 30.16
C ILE A 58 -20.17 -14.67 30.50
N ASP A 59 -20.06 -13.34 30.41
CA ASP A 59 -21.14 -12.41 30.80
C ASP A 59 -22.40 -12.62 29.96
N LEU A 60 -22.23 -12.95 28.69
CA LEU A 60 -23.31 -13.23 27.75
C LEU A 60 -23.69 -14.71 27.68
N ASP A 61 -23.06 -15.61 28.46
CA ASP A 61 -23.38 -17.05 28.46
C ASP A 61 -23.37 -17.65 27.04
N LEU A 62 -22.31 -17.39 26.27
CA LEU A 62 -22.24 -17.76 24.85
C LEU A 62 -21.90 -19.23 24.64
N LYS A 63 -22.48 -19.82 23.59
CA LYS A 63 -22.08 -21.15 23.08
C LYS A 63 -20.96 -21.00 22.07
N VAL A 64 -19.77 -21.47 22.40
CA VAL A 64 -18.59 -21.24 21.57
C VAL A 64 -18.22 -22.49 20.77
N TYR A 65 -17.99 -22.32 19.47
CA TYR A 65 -17.52 -23.36 18.56
C TYR A 65 -16.28 -22.88 17.82
N CYS A 66 -15.32 -23.77 17.58
CA CYS A 66 -14.13 -23.49 16.81
C CYS A 66 -13.88 -24.53 15.71
N ILE A 67 -13.15 -24.10 14.68
CA ILE A 67 -12.65 -24.94 13.58
C ILE A 67 -11.41 -24.29 13.00
N ASP A 68 -10.41 -25.08 12.58
CA ASP A 68 -9.38 -24.60 11.66
C ASP A 68 -9.86 -24.79 10.22
N ALA A 69 -10.58 -23.79 9.69
CA ALA A 69 -11.11 -23.87 8.34
C ALA A 69 -10.01 -23.81 7.28
N THR A 70 -8.83 -23.27 7.60
CA THR A 70 -7.69 -23.20 6.67
C THR A 70 -7.09 -24.59 6.47
N ASP A 71 -6.88 -25.31 7.56
CA ASP A 71 -6.37 -26.69 7.50
C ASP A 71 -7.38 -27.63 6.86
N VAL A 72 -8.67 -27.51 7.21
CA VAL A 72 -9.73 -28.29 6.55
C VAL A 72 -9.78 -27.98 5.05
N ALA A 73 -9.64 -26.72 4.63
CA ALA A 73 -9.61 -26.37 3.21
C ALA A 73 -8.40 -26.96 2.48
N ARG A 74 -7.24 -27.00 3.13
CA ARG A 74 -6.01 -27.59 2.60
C ARG A 74 -6.14 -29.11 2.42
N GLU A 75 -6.58 -29.81 3.46
CA GLU A 75 -6.75 -31.26 3.45
C GLU A 75 -7.83 -31.74 2.48
N THR A 76 -8.87 -30.92 2.28
CA THR A 76 -9.98 -31.26 1.38
C THR A 76 -9.75 -30.79 -0.07
N GLY A 77 -8.60 -30.18 -0.37
CA GLY A 77 -8.25 -29.73 -1.72
C GLY A 77 -8.92 -28.42 -2.16
N MET A 78 -9.54 -27.68 -1.24
CA MET A 78 -10.20 -26.39 -1.48
C MET A 78 -9.21 -25.20 -1.51
N GLY A 79 -7.93 -25.44 -1.23
CA GLY A 79 -6.89 -24.42 -1.22
C GLY A 79 -7.13 -23.41 -0.09
N ARG A 80 -7.20 -22.11 -0.41
CA ARG A 80 -7.44 -21.03 0.58
C ARG A 80 -8.92 -20.71 0.80
N ARG A 81 -9.86 -21.48 0.21
CA ARG A 81 -11.30 -21.16 0.24
C ARG A 81 -11.99 -21.81 1.43
N THR A 82 -12.39 -20.99 2.40
CA THR A 82 -13.08 -21.44 3.63
C THR A 82 -14.60 -21.23 3.61
N ASN A 83 -15.15 -20.64 2.54
CA ASN A 83 -16.57 -20.26 2.46
C ASN A 83 -17.54 -21.44 2.67
N THR A 84 -17.35 -22.55 1.96
CA THR A 84 -18.19 -23.75 2.09
C THR A 84 -18.09 -24.35 3.49
N ILE A 85 -16.89 -24.31 4.09
CA ILE A 85 -16.62 -24.82 5.44
C ILE A 85 -17.38 -23.97 6.46
N MET A 86 -17.17 -22.65 6.47
CA MET A 86 -17.84 -21.74 7.42
C MET A 86 -19.36 -21.73 7.24
N GLN A 87 -19.85 -21.85 6.00
CA GLN A 87 -21.29 -22.00 5.72
C GLN A 87 -21.85 -23.30 6.31
N THR A 88 -21.11 -24.40 6.18
CA THR A 88 -21.50 -25.69 6.75
C THR A 88 -21.56 -25.60 8.27
N CYS A 89 -20.58 -24.95 8.91
CA CYS A 89 -20.63 -24.67 10.34
C CYS A 89 -21.90 -23.90 10.71
N PHE A 90 -22.18 -22.77 10.06
CA PHE A 90 -23.38 -21.97 10.34
C PHE A 90 -24.67 -22.82 10.36
N PHE A 91 -24.91 -23.63 9.34
CA PHE A 91 -26.11 -24.46 9.29
C PHE A 91 -26.11 -25.60 10.31
N ALA A 92 -24.94 -26.15 10.64
CA ALA A 92 -24.82 -27.23 11.63
C ALA A 92 -25.13 -26.79 13.06
N ILE A 93 -24.84 -25.53 13.42
CA ILE A 93 -24.91 -25.02 14.81
C ILE A 93 -25.81 -23.79 15.03
N SER A 94 -26.40 -23.19 13.98
CA SER A 94 -27.32 -22.05 14.13
C SER A 94 -28.71 -22.43 14.66
N GLY A 95 -29.12 -23.69 14.51
CA GLY A 95 -30.45 -24.16 14.91
C GLY A 95 -31.62 -23.66 14.04
N ILE A 96 -31.34 -23.04 12.88
CA ILE A 96 -32.38 -22.56 11.94
C ILE A 96 -33.11 -23.73 11.26
N LEU A 97 -32.41 -24.84 11.03
CA LEU A 97 -32.94 -26.08 10.47
C LEU A 97 -32.42 -27.28 11.28
N PRO A 98 -33.12 -28.43 11.27
CA PRO A 98 -32.56 -29.68 11.74
C PRO A 98 -31.25 -30.00 11.00
N ARG A 99 -30.24 -30.49 11.74
CA ARG A 99 -28.88 -30.70 11.23
C ARG A 99 -28.83 -31.54 9.95
N ASP A 100 -29.52 -32.69 9.94
CA ASP A 100 -29.51 -33.60 8.79
C ASP A 100 -30.17 -32.98 7.56
N GLU A 101 -31.28 -32.25 7.76
CA GLU A 101 -31.97 -31.52 6.69
C GLU A 101 -31.07 -30.40 6.12
N ALA A 102 -30.35 -29.69 6.98
CA ALA A 102 -29.46 -28.62 6.56
C ALA A 102 -28.29 -29.16 5.71
N ILE A 103 -27.68 -30.27 6.13
CA ILE A 103 -26.60 -30.94 5.38
C ILE A 103 -27.10 -31.41 4.01
N GLU A 104 -28.28 -32.02 3.95
CA GLU A 104 -28.90 -32.45 2.69
C GLU A 104 -29.11 -31.26 1.74
N LYS A 105 -29.67 -30.16 2.23
CA LYS A 105 -29.89 -28.94 1.42
C LYS A 105 -28.58 -28.31 0.94
N ILE A 106 -27.52 -28.29 1.76
CA ILE A 106 -26.20 -27.79 1.36
C ILE A 106 -25.65 -28.64 0.21
N LYS A 107 -25.63 -29.97 0.35
CA LYS A 107 -25.16 -30.87 -0.70
C LYS A 107 -26.01 -30.72 -1.98
N GLY A 108 -27.33 -30.58 -1.85
CA GLY A 108 -28.22 -30.28 -2.96
C GLY A 108 -27.90 -28.96 -3.68
N ALA A 109 -27.62 -27.88 -2.92
CA ALA A 109 -27.25 -26.58 -3.47
C ALA A 109 -25.88 -26.60 -4.16
N ILE A 110 -24.91 -27.33 -3.60
CA ILE A 110 -23.59 -27.57 -4.21
C ILE A 110 -23.77 -28.25 -5.56
N LYS A 111 -24.56 -29.32 -5.65
CA LYS A 111 -24.83 -30.02 -6.91
C LYS A 111 -25.50 -29.11 -7.94
N LYS A 112 -26.46 -28.27 -7.52
CA LYS A 112 -27.13 -27.31 -8.40
C LYS A 112 -26.17 -26.24 -8.95
N THR A 113 -25.31 -25.70 -8.10
CA THR A 113 -24.39 -24.59 -8.45
C THR A 113 -23.18 -25.06 -9.23
N TYR A 114 -22.60 -26.20 -8.85
CA TYR A 114 -21.32 -26.69 -9.37
C TYR A 114 -21.44 -27.90 -10.28
N GLY A 115 -22.63 -28.49 -10.46
CA GLY A 115 -22.82 -29.65 -11.34
C GLY A 115 -22.37 -29.40 -12.79
N ALA A 116 -22.54 -28.18 -13.30
CA ALA A 116 -22.05 -27.80 -14.62
C ALA A 116 -20.52 -27.70 -14.72
N LYS A 117 -19.79 -27.69 -13.59
CA LYS A 117 -18.32 -27.63 -13.53
C LYS A 117 -17.66 -29.01 -13.39
N GLY A 118 -18.45 -30.08 -13.39
CA GLY A 118 -17.97 -31.47 -13.32
C GLY A 118 -18.10 -32.09 -11.93
N ASP A 119 -18.24 -33.42 -11.90
CA ASP A 119 -18.48 -34.21 -10.68
C ASP A 119 -17.32 -34.15 -9.68
N GLU A 120 -16.08 -33.97 -10.16
CA GLU A 120 -14.90 -33.82 -9.30
C GLU A 120 -15.00 -32.59 -8.38
N ILE A 121 -15.45 -31.45 -8.91
CA ILE A 121 -15.65 -30.21 -8.13
C ILE A 121 -16.78 -30.39 -7.13
N VAL A 122 -17.84 -31.11 -7.51
CA VAL A 122 -18.96 -31.43 -6.60
C VAL A 122 -18.45 -32.31 -5.46
N GLN A 123 -17.67 -33.34 -5.75
CA GLN A 123 -17.13 -34.26 -4.75
C GLN A 123 -16.15 -33.57 -3.80
N LEU A 124 -15.28 -32.67 -4.30
CA LEU A 124 -14.42 -31.84 -3.46
C LEU A 124 -15.23 -31.03 -2.44
N ASN A 125 -16.33 -30.41 -2.88
CA ASN A 125 -17.20 -29.67 -1.96
C ASN A 125 -17.93 -30.58 -0.98
N TYR A 126 -18.32 -31.81 -1.36
CA TYR A 126 -18.89 -32.78 -0.43
C TYR A 126 -17.88 -33.23 0.63
N ASN A 127 -16.64 -33.52 0.22
CA ASN A 127 -15.56 -33.83 1.14
C ASN A 127 -15.28 -32.66 2.09
N ALA A 128 -15.38 -31.41 1.62
CA ALA A 128 -15.28 -30.23 2.46
C ALA A 128 -16.41 -30.15 3.50
N VAL A 129 -17.66 -30.43 3.12
CA VAL A 129 -18.81 -30.50 4.06
C VAL A 129 -18.56 -31.56 5.13
N ASP A 130 -18.18 -32.77 4.72
CA ASP A 130 -17.99 -33.89 5.66
C ASP A 130 -16.77 -33.66 6.57
N GLY A 131 -15.67 -33.16 6.00
CA GLY A 131 -14.48 -32.75 6.75
C GLY A 131 -14.74 -31.61 7.73
N THR A 132 -15.64 -30.67 7.38
CA THR A 132 -16.08 -29.62 8.30
C THR A 132 -16.77 -30.20 9.52
N LEU A 133 -17.72 -31.11 9.33
CA LEU A 133 -18.51 -31.67 10.43
C LEU A 133 -17.65 -32.51 11.38
N ALA A 134 -16.56 -33.11 10.88
CA ALA A 134 -15.61 -33.86 11.69
C ALA A 134 -14.66 -32.97 12.52
N ASN A 135 -14.40 -31.73 12.05
CA ASN A 135 -13.44 -30.80 12.66
C ASN A 135 -14.12 -29.57 13.33
N LEU A 136 -15.45 -29.55 13.38
CA LEU A 136 -16.21 -28.54 14.12
C LEU A 136 -16.37 -28.99 15.56
N HIS A 137 -15.81 -28.21 16.49
CA HIS A 137 -15.76 -28.58 17.90
C HIS A 137 -16.41 -27.52 18.78
N GLU A 138 -17.12 -27.96 19.81
CA GLU A 138 -17.60 -27.08 20.88
C GLU A 138 -16.46 -26.80 21.86
N VAL A 139 -16.28 -25.54 22.22
CA VAL A 139 -15.24 -25.09 23.16
C VAL A 139 -15.83 -25.10 24.56
N LYS A 140 -15.13 -25.75 25.50
CA LYS A 140 -15.54 -25.71 26.91
C LYS A 140 -15.22 -24.34 27.50
N VAL A 141 -16.26 -23.60 27.87
CA VAL A 141 -16.16 -22.28 28.49
C VAL A 141 -16.02 -22.44 30.01
N PRO A 142 -14.92 -21.98 30.63
CA PRO A 142 -14.78 -21.90 32.08
C PRO A 142 -15.63 -20.78 32.69
N ASP A 143 -15.91 -20.88 33.99
CA ASP A 143 -16.70 -19.86 34.73
C ASP A 143 -15.93 -18.55 35.00
N THR A 144 -14.61 -18.54 34.77
CA THR A 144 -13.73 -17.41 35.08
C THR A 144 -12.82 -17.07 33.93
N VAL A 145 -12.55 -15.79 33.75
CA VAL A 145 -11.53 -15.28 32.83
C VAL A 145 -10.15 -15.76 33.29
N THR A 146 -9.42 -16.40 32.38
CA THR A 146 -8.05 -16.89 32.60
C THR A 146 -7.00 -16.10 31.83
N ALA A 147 -7.41 -15.28 30.85
CA ALA A 147 -6.50 -14.48 30.04
C ALA A 147 -5.71 -13.46 30.87
N THR A 148 -4.41 -13.42 30.63
CA THR A 148 -3.50 -12.41 31.17
C THR A 148 -3.26 -11.25 30.20
N VAL A 149 -3.61 -11.44 28.92
CA VAL A 149 -3.46 -10.47 27.84
C VAL A 149 -4.78 -9.78 27.51
N THR A 150 -4.73 -8.49 27.23
CA THR A 150 -5.85 -7.68 26.74
C THR A 150 -5.69 -7.41 25.25
N ARG A 151 -6.77 -7.08 24.57
CA ARG A 151 -6.70 -6.60 23.20
C ARG A 151 -5.78 -5.37 23.12
N PRO A 152 -4.79 -5.32 22.21
CA PRO A 152 -3.96 -4.13 22.03
C PRO A 152 -4.81 -2.94 21.53
N PRO A 153 -4.32 -1.70 21.74
CA PRO A 153 -4.97 -0.53 21.14
C PRO A 153 -4.98 -0.64 19.62
N THR A 154 -6.01 -0.06 18.97
CA THR A 154 -6.17 -0.14 17.51
C THR A 154 -5.03 0.52 16.75
N VAL A 155 -4.39 1.53 17.33
CA VAL A 155 -3.19 2.20 16.83
C VAL A 155 -2.21 2.39 17.99
N SER A 156 -0.92 2.51 17.69
CA SER A 156 0.12 2.76 18.71
C SER A 156 -0.15 4.04 19.50
N ASP A 157 0.25 4.04 20.78
CA ASP A 157 0.22 5.24 21.64
C ASP A 157 1.17 6.35 21.15
N GLU A 158 2.17 5.98 20.33
CA GLU A 158 3.10 6.89 19.66
C GLU A 158 2.45 7.64 18.50
N ALA A 159 1.29 7.19 18.02
CA ALA A 159 0.62 7.81 16.90
C ALA A 159 0.20 9.27 17.22
N PRO A 160 0.11 10.16 16.21
CA PRO A 160 -0.37 11.52 16.39
C PRO A 160 -1.78 11.59 16.99
N ASP A 161 -2.09 12.71 17.65
CA ASP A 161 -3.36 12.91 18.35
C ASP A 161 -4.61 12.68 17.49
N LEU A 162 -4.60 13.15 16.23
CA LEU A 162 -5.71 12.91 15.30
C LEU A 162 -5.84 11.41 14.98
N VAL A 163 -4.71 10.70 14.83
CA VAL A 163 -4.72 9.25 14.56
C VAL A 163 -5.32 8.49 15.75
N LYS A 164 -4.89 8.80 16.98
CA LYS A 164 -5.38 8.15 18.20
C LYS A 164 -6.85 8.46 18.51
N LYS A 165 -7.27 9.70 18.33
CA LYS A 165 -8.59 10.17 18.78
C LYS A 165 -9.67 10.08 17.71
N VAL A 166 -9.30 10.12 16.43
CA VAL A 166 -10.24 10.15 15.29
C VAL A 166 -10.07 8.91 14.43
N THR A 167 -8.88 8.68 13.85
CA THR A 167 -8.62 7.54 12.96
C THR A 167 -8.87 6.20 13.64
N ALA A 168 -8.41 6.00 14.88
CA ALA A 168 -8.60 4.75 15.62
C ALA A 168 -10.09 4.39 15.77
N LEU A 169 -10.94 5.36 16.15
CA LEU A 169 -12.39 5.13 16.26
C LEU A 169 -13.03 4.80 14.90
N MET A 170 -12.56 5.42 13.81
CA MET A 170 -13.03 5.08 12.47
C MET A 170 -12.61 3.65 12.07
N LEU A 171 -11.37 3.25 12.38
CA LEU A 171 -10.86 1.89 12.14
C LEU A 171 -11.60 0.83 12.98
N GLU A 172 -12.05 1.17 14.19
CA GLU A 172 -12.89 0.32 15.05
C GLU A 172 -14.34 0.19 14.54
N GLY A 173 -14.72 0.89 13.47
CA GLY A 173 -16.12 0.95 13.01
C GLY A 173 -17.03 1.81 13.90
N LYS A 174 -16.44 2.70 14.72
CA LYS A 174 -17.12 3.61 15.65
C LYS A 174 -17.07 5.07 15.17
N GLY A 175 -16.81 5.31 13.89
CA GLY A 175 -16.70 6.65 13.30
C GLY A 175 -17.95 7.51 13.50
N ASP A 176 -19.15 6.92 13.51
CA ASP A 176 -20.42 7.63 13.76
C ASP A 176 -20.52 8.28 15.16
N LEU A 177 -19.65 7.90 16.10
CA LEU A 177 -19.60 8.52 17.44
C LEU A 177 -18.85 9.85 17.46
N LEU A 178 -18.10 10.17 16.39
CA LEU A 178 -17.28 11.38 16.32
C LEU A 178 -18.15 12.62 16.09
N PRO A 179 -17.96 13.70 16.87
CA PRO A 179 -18.66 14.95 16.62
C PRO A 179 -18.12 15.65 15.38
N VAL A 180 -18.91 16.56 14.79
CA VAL A 180 -18.46 17.40 13.65
C VAL A 180 -17.17 18.16 13.96
N SER A 181 -16.96 18.57 15.21
CA SER A 181 -15.75 19.27 15.66
C SER A 181 -14.47 18.42 15.64
N ALA A 182 -14.56 17.11 15.38
CA ALA A 182 -13.40 16.23 15.25
C ALA A 182 -12.69 16.37 13.90
N PHE A 183 -13.32 17.03 12.91
CA PHE A 183 -12.85 17.06 11.53
C PHE A 183 -12.42 18.47 11.10
N PRO A 184 -11.35 18.59 10.29
CA PRO A 184 -10.98 19.86 9.65
C PRO A 184 -12.08 20.38 8.72
N PRO A 185 -12.35 21.69 8.69
CA PRO A 185 -13.46 22.26 7.92
C PRO A 185 -13.27 22.17 6.39
N ASP A 186 -12.04 22.00 5.93
CA ASP A 186 -11.66 21.88 4.51
C ASP A 186 -11.43 20.44 4.06
N GLY A 187 -11.63 19.46 4.96
CA GLY A 187 -11.41 18.05 4.68
C GLY A 187 -9.93 17.66 4.49
N THR A 188 -8.98 18.53 4.85
CA THR A 188 -7.56 18.17 4.86
C THR A 188 -7.30 17.04 5.88
N TRP A 189 -6.35 16.16 5.57
CA TRP A 189 -6.02 15.01 6.42
C TRP A 189 -4.52 14.87 6.57
N PRO A 190 -4.00 14.41 7.73
CA PRO A 190 -2.59 14.13 7.87
C PRO A 190 -2.11 13.04 6.90
N THR A 191 -0.86 13.18 6.46
CA THR A 191 -0.10 12.17 5.73
C THR A 191 0.52 11.15 6.70
N ALA A 192 1.11 10.09 6.15
CA ALA A 192 1.86 9.06 6.88
C ALA A 192 1.01 8.37 7.96
N THR A 193 -0.26 8.05 7.66
CA THR A 193 -1.18 7.49 8.67
C THR A 193 -1.38 5.98 8.54
N THR A 194 -1.12 5.38 7.37
CA THR A 194 -1.18 3.91 7.20
C THR A 194 -0.14 3.16 8.03
N GLN A 195 1.00 3.79 8.35
CA GLN A 195 2.04 3.18 9.19
C GLN A 195 1.54 2.73 10.57
N TRP A 196 0.43 3.32 11.04
CA TRP A 196 -0.18 3.03 12.33
C TRP A 196 -1.26 1.94 12.29
N GLU A 197 -1.69 1.47 11.11
CA GLU A 197 -2.76 0.47 11.01
C GLU A 197 -2.30 -0.93 11.41
N LYS A 198 -1.08 -1.30 11.02
CA LYS A 198 -0.47 -2.62 11.25
C LYS A 198 -1.45 -3.78 10.99
N ARG A 199 -2.09 -3.78 9.81
CA ARG A 199 -3.32 -4.55 9.51
C ARG A 199 -3.24 -6.04 9.80
N ASN A 200 -2.07 -6.64 9.71
CA ASN A 200 -1.76 -8.05 10.03
C ASN A 200 -2.69 -9.04 9.30
N ILE A 201 -2.77 -8.92 7.97
CA ILE A 201 -3.68 -9.74 7.15
C ILE A 201 -2.99 -10.92 6.45
N ALA A 202 -1.65 -10.96 6.43
CA ALA A 202 -0.91 -12.02 5.79
C ALA A 202 -0.95 -13.32 6.60
N ILE A 203 -1.29 -14.42 5.91
CA ILE A 203 -1.15 -15.79 6.44
C ILE A 203 0.32 -16.21 6.41
N GLU A 204 1.03 -15.85 5.35
CA GLU A 204 2.45 -16.11 5.17
C GLU A 204 3.19 -14.81 4.80
N ILE A 205 4.44 -14.70 5.23
CA ILE A 205 5.34 -13.58 4.93
C ILE A 205 6.66 -14.09 4.34
N PRO A 206 7.38 -13.28 3.53
CA PRO A 206 8.68 -13.67 3.00
C PRO A 206 9.75 -13.71 4.12
N VAL A 207 10.45 -14.83 4.23
CA VAL A 207 11.63 -14.99 5.08
C VAL A 207 12.89 -14.88 4.24
N TRP A 208 13.81 -14.04 4.68
CA TRP A 208 15.09 -13.80 4.02
C TRP A 208 16.13 -14.84 4.43
N ASP A 209 16.71 -15.52 3.44
CA ASP A 209 17.94 -16.30 3.53
C ASP A 209 19.09 -15.44 2.97
N GLU A 210 19.87 -14.92 3.89
CA GLU A 210 20.96 -13.99 3.66
C GLU A 210 22.17 -14.65 2.96
N GLY A 211 22.36 -15.97 3.13
CA GLY A 211 23.46 -16.73 2.55
C GLY A 211 23.36 -16.86 1.02
N LEU A 212 22.13 -16.91 0.51
CA LEU A 212 21.86 -16.97 -0.93
C LEU A 212 21.74 -15.58 -1.58
N CYS A 213 21.50 -14.53 -0.79
CA CYS A 213 21.12 -13.22 -1.30
C CYS A 213 22.21 -12.57 -2.16
N ILE A 214 21.84 -12.08 -3.34
CA ILE A 214 22.75 -11.32 -4.22
C ILE A 214 22.61 -9.79 -4.09
N GLN A 215 21.81 -9.30 -3.13
CA GLN A 215 21.64 -7.88 -2.82
C GLN A 215 21.21 -7.03 -4.03
N CYS A 216 20.22 -7.50 -4.80
CA CYS A 216 19.77 -6.84 -6.03
C CYS A 216 18.58 -5.87 -5.85
N ASN A 217 17.94 -5.86 -4.67
CA ASN A 217 16.75 -5.06 -4.32
C ASN A 217 15.51 -5.24 -5.24
N LYS A 218 15.47 -6.23 -6.13
CA LYS A 218 14.29 -6.49 -6.98
C LYS A 218 13.03 -6.80 -6.14
N CYS A 219 13.18 -7.50 -5.02
CA CYS A 219 12.09 -7.78 -4.09
C CYS A 219 11.45 -6.50 -3.51
N VAL A 220 12.26 -5.48 -3.24
CA VAL A 220 11.83 -4.16 -2.76
C VAL A 220 11.14 -3.38 -3.88
N MET A 221 11.69 -3.44 -5.10
CA MET A 221 11.12 -2.79 -6.29
C MET A 221 9.69 -3.23 -6.56
N VAL A 222 9.43 -4.55 -6.56
CA VAL A 222 8.12 -5.10 -6.94
C VAL A 222 7.10 -5.11 -5.81
N CYS A 223 7.49 -4.78 -4.57
CA CYS A 223 6.56 -4.81 -3.44
C CYS A 223 5.49 -3.72 -3.59
N PRO A 224 4.20 -4.08 -3.69
CA PRO A 224 3.13 -3.10 -3.90
C PRO A 224 2.75 -2.32 -2.64
N HIS A 225 3.29 -2.69 -1.48
CA HIS A 225 2.93 -2.09 -0.18
C HIS A 225 4.12 -1.53 0.58
N ALA A 226 5.32 -1.52 -0.02
CA ALA A 226 6.57 -1.18 0.68
C ALA A 226 6.80 -1.99 1.98
N ALA A 227 6.25 -3.20 2.04
CA ALA A 227 6.31 -4.10 3.20
C ALA A 227 7.57 -4.98 3.22
N ILE A 228 8.47 -4.84 2.24
CA ILE A 228 9.83 -5.38 2.28
C ILE A 228 10.77 -4.30 1.77
N ARG A 229 11.79 -3.98 2.57
CA ARG A 229 12.72 -2.86 2.32
C ARG A 229 14.16 -3.33 2.45
N ALA A 230 15.09 -2.55 1.93
CA ALA A 230 16.51 -2.77 2.07
C ALA A 230 17.22 -1.50 2.53
N LYS A 231 18.17 -1.64 3.46
CA LYS A 231 19.07 -0.56 3.89
C LYS A 231 20.52 -1.00 3.72
N VAL A 232 21.39 -0.02 3.47
CA VAL A 232 22.84 -0.14 3.52
C VAL A 232 23.36 0.91 4.50
N TYR A 233 24.20 0.50 5.45
CA TYR A 233 24.57 1.33 6.60
C TYR A 233 25.92 0.91 7.18
N GLU A 234 26.54 1.78 7.97
CA GLU A 234 27.81 1.50 8.64
C GLU A 234 27.66 0.41 9.71
N PRO A 235 28.66 -0.46 9.93
CA PRO A 235 28.56 -1.56 10.91
C PRO A 235 28.22 -1.11 12.34
N ALA A 236 28.62 0.10 12.75
CA ALA A 236 28.32 0.65 14.06
C ALA A 236 26.82 0.87 14.32
N ALA A 237 25.99 0.97 13.26
CA ALA A 237 24.55 1.09 13.41
C ALA A 237 23.87 -0.23 13.86
N LEU A 238 24.62 -1.34 13.97
CA LEU A 238 24.12 -2.61 14.52
C LEU A 238 24.16 -2.67 16.05
N ASP A 239 24.64 -1.62 16.72
CA ASP A 239 24.64 -1.57 18.17
C ASP A 239 23.20 -1.65 18.70
N GLY A 240 22.93 -2.66 19.54
CA GLY A 240 21.59 -2.91 20.09
C GLY A 240 20.63 -3.66 19.14
N ALA A 241 21.11 -4.19 18.01
CA ALA A 241 20.30 -5.03 17.14
C ALA A 241 19.73 -6.25 17.90
N PRO A 242 18.43 -6.60 17.70
CA PRO A 242 17.88 -7.83 18.23
C PRO A 242 18.69 -9.06 17.83
N GLU A 243 18.73 -10.11 18.66
CA GLU A 243 19.52 -11.33 18.38
C GLU A 243 19.15 -12.00 17.05
N THR A 244 17.90 -11.80 16.62
CA THR A 244 17.34 -12.39 15.40
C THR A 244 17.46 -11.47 14.18
N PHE A 245 17.96 -10.24 14.37
CA PHE A 245 18.12 -9.27 13.30
C PHE A 245 19.22 -9.70 12.33
N LYS A 246 18.86 -9.84 11.06
CA LYS A 246 19.76 -10.33 10.03
C LYS A 246 20.49 -9.19 9.34
N ALA A 247 21.81 -9.31 9.24
CA ALA A 247 22.66 -8.39 8.50
C ALA A 247 23.82 -9.15 7.83
N VAL A 248 24.21 -8.72 6.63
CA VAL A 248 25.39 -9.25 5.90
C VAL A 248 26.27 -8.12 5.39
N ASP A 249 27.51 -8.43 5.05
CA ASP A 249 28.40 -7.47 4.41
C ASP A 249 27.84 -7.05 3.04
N TYR A 250 27.89 -5.76 2.75
CA TYR A 250 27.55 -5.25 1.43
C TYR A 250 28.59 -5.69 0.41
N LYS A 251 28.13 -6.28 -0.70
CA LYS A 251 29.02 -6.98 -1.65
C LYS A 251 29.68 -6.07 -2.68
N ALA A 252 29.13 -4.89 -2.94
CA ALA A 252 29.60 -3.99 -3.99
C ALA A 252 30.48 -2.86 -3.42
N LYS A 253 31.29 -2.24 -4.28
CA LYS A 253 32.35 -1.30 -3.87
C LYS A 253 31.85 0.11 -3.51
N ASP A 254 30.66 0.46 -3.95
CA ASP A 254 30.01 1.77 -3.76
C ASP A 254 29.70 2.07 -2.29
N PHE A 255 29.56 1.04 -1.46
CA PHE A 255 29.43 1.12 0.00
C PHE A 255 30.34 0.07 0.65
N ALA A 256 31.63 0.12 0.34
CA ALA A 256 32.61 -0.79 0.92
C ALA A 256 32.57 -0.74 2.46
N ASP A 257 32.79 -1.89 3.11
CA ASP A 257 32.78 -2.05 4.57
C ASP A 257 31.42 -1.78 5.26
N SER A 258 30.36 -1.48 4.50
CA SER A 258 29.00 -1.34 5.01
C SER A 258 28.28 -2.69 5.20
N LYS A 259 27.21 -2.66 5.99
CA LYS A 259 26.25 -3.76 6.18
C LYS A 259 25.02 -3.56 5.31
N TYR A 260 24.33 -4.66 5.04
CA TYR A 260 23.12 -4.71 4.23
C TYR A 260 22.08 -5.63 4.90
N THR A 261 20.84 -5.16 4.93
CA THR A 261 19.69 -5.92 5.42
C THR A 261 18.52 -5.80 4.45
N ILE A 262 17.81 -6.91 4.23
CA ILE A 262 16.43 -6.91 3.75
C ILE A 262 15.54 -7.22 4.94
N GLN A 263 14.55 -6.38 5.19
CA GLN A 263 13.62 -6.57 6.30
C GLN A 263 12.16 -6.50 5.81
N VAL A 264 11.34 -7.43 6.30
CA VAL A 264 9.90 -7.45 6.07
C VAL A 264 9.18 -6.71 7.21
N ALA A 265 8.11 -5.99 6.86
CA ALA A 265 7.13 -5.45 7.80
C ALA A 265 6.05 -6.53 8.01
N PRO A 266 6.11 -7.34 9.08
CA PRO A 266 5.25 -8.53 9.19
C PRO A 266 3.76 -8.18 9.22
N GLU A 267 3.41 -7.07 9.85
CA GLU A 267 2.03 -6.64 10.04
C GLU A 267 1.48 -5.81 8.87
N ASP A 268 2.34 -5.36 7.95
CA ASP A 268 1.92 -4.59 6.76
C ASP A 268 2.07 -5.40 5.46
N CYS A 269 2.72 -6.56 5.53
CA CYS A 269 2.77 -7.50 4.41
C CYS A 269 1.38 -8.05 4.12
N THR A 270 1.07 -8.22 2.83
CA THR A 270 -0.19 -8.82 2.39
C THR A 270 -0.03 -10.24 1.86
N GLY A 271 1.17 -10.81 1.88
CA GLY A 271 1.41 -12.19 1.43
C GLY A 271 1.28 -12.44 -0.08
N CYS A 272 1.45 -11.42 -0.93
CA CYS A 272 1.22 -11.54 -2.39
C CYS A 272 2.29 -12.31 -3.20
N GLU A 273 3.35 -12.79 -2.56
CA GLU A 273 4.46 -13.57 -3.16
C GLU A 273 5.35 -12.87 -4.21
N LEU A 274 5.01 -11.66 -4.69
CA LEU A 274 5.75 -11.00 -5.78
C LEU A 274 7.26 -10.89 -5.52
N CYS A 275 7.65 -10.57 -4.28
CA CYS A 275 9.05 -10.49 -3.87
C CYS A 275 9.80 -11.84 -3.95
N VAL A 276 9.11 -12.96 -3.66
CA VAL A 276 9.64 -14.33 -3.78
C VAL A 276 9.71 -14.75 -5.25
N ARG A 277 8.71 -14.35 -6.05
CA ARG A 277 8.62 -14.69 -7.47
C ARG A 277 9.75 -14.05 -8.26
N VAL A 278 9.99 -12.75 -8.04
CA VAL A 278 11.06 -12.00 -8.72
C VAL A 278 12.47 -12.37 -8.26
N CYS A 279 12.62 -13.00 -7.07
CA CYS A 279 13.93 -13.30 -6.50
C CYS A 279 14.76 -14.20 -7.43
N PRO A 280 15.88 -13.69 -7.99
CA PRO A 280 16.70 -14.45 -8.93
C PRO A 280 17.69 -15.38 -8.22
N ALA A 281 17.95 -15.15 -6.93
CA ALA A 281 18.88 -15.92 -6.13
C ALA A 281 18.26 -17.24 -5.67
N LYS A 282 18.89 -18.35 -6.04
CA LYS A 282 18.44 -19.72 -5.76
C LYS A 282 19.61 -20.56 -5.26
N ASP A 283 19.31 -21.53 -4.42
CA ASP A 283 20.25 -22.57 -4.03
C ASP A 283 20.64 -23.42 -5.26
N LYS A 284 21.93 -23.75 -5.39
CA LYS A 284 22.45 -24.53 -6.52
C LYS A 284 22.05 -26.00 -6.44
N ALA A 285 21.96 -26.57 -5.25
CA ALA A 285 21.56 -27.95 -5.00
C ALA A 285 20.02 -28.12 -5.01
N ASN A 286 19.28 -27.11 -4.52
CA ASN A 286 17.81 -27.12 -4.56
C ASN A 286 17.24 -25.82 -5.16
N PRO A 287 17.02 -25.74 -6.49
CA PRO A 287 16.50 -24.53 -7.12
C PRO A 287 15.10 -24.08 -6.66
N LYS A 288 14.37 -24.91 -5.89
CA LYS A 288 13.11 -24.49 -5.25
C LYS A 288 13.35 -23.60 -4.02
N HIS A 289 14.50 -23.75 -3.37
CA HIS A 289 14.92 -22.89 -2.26
C HIS A 289 15.53 -21.60 -2.82
N LYS A 290 14.87 -20.48 -2.56
CA LYS A 290 15.33 -19.14 -2.98
C LYS A 290 15.91 -18.36 -1.79
N SER A 291 16.52 -17.20 -2.05
CA SER A 291 16.89 -16.27 -0.98
C SER A 291 15.68 -15.65 -0.26
N LEU A 292 14.48 -15.70 -0.85
CA LEU A 292 13.23 -15.34 -0.20
C LEU A 292 12.24 -16.47 -0.43
N ASN A 293 11.63 -16.97 0.64
CA ASN A 293 10.55 -17.97 0.57
C ASN A 293 9.42 -17.56 1.50
N MET A 294 8.18 -17.95 1.19
CA MET A 294 7.06 -17.73 2.09
C MET A 294 7.12 -18.70 3.28
N ALA A 295 6.75 -18.21 4.45
CA ALA A 295 6.55 -19.03 5.65
C ALA A 295 5.37 -18.49 6.47
N ALA A 296 4.77 -19.35 7.29
CA ALA A 296 3.68 -18.97 8.18
C ALA A 296 4.06 -17.76 9.04
N GLN A 297 3.18 -16.75 9.06
CA GLN A 297 3.46 -15.45 9.67
C GLN A 297 3.35 -15.48 11.18
N MET A 298 2.36 -16.19 11.73
CA MET A 298 2.03 -16.15 13.16
C MET A 298 3.21 -16.50 14.09
N PRO A 299 4.03 -17.54 13.83
CA PRO A 299 5.20 -17.83 14.67
C PRO A 299 6.34 -16.82 14.54
N LEU A 300 6.35 -16.02 13.47
CA LEU A 300 7.41 -15.07 13.13
C LEU A 300 7.04 -13.64 13.53
N ARG A 301 5.75 -13.34 13.73
CA ARG A 301 5.21 -11.99 13.86
C ARG A 301 5.97 -11.13 14.87
N GLU A 302 6.06 -11.59 16.11
CA GLU A 302 6.62 -10.78 17.20
C GLU A 302 8.11 -10.50 17.00
N GLN A 303 8.86 -11.54 16.62
CA GLN A 303 10.28 -11.41 16.31
C GLN A 303 10.50 -10.43 15.16
N GLU A 304 9.76 -10.59 14.05
CA GLU A 304 9.91 -9.73 12.89
C GLU A 304 9.39 -8.30 13.16
N ARG A 305 8.47 -8.11 14.12
CA ARG A 305 8.00 -6.79 14.56
C ARG A 305 9.13 -6.03 15.27
N GLU A 306 9.87 -6.70 16.15
CA GLU A 306 11.06 -6.14 16.81
C GLU A 306 12.18 -5.85 15.80
N ASN A 307 12.45 -6.79 14.89
CA ASN A 307 13.44 -6.59 13.81
C ASN A 307 13.04 -5.43 12.90
N TYR A 308 11.75 -5.28 12.59
CA TYR A 308 11.28 -4.19 11.76
C TYR A 308 11.35 -2.84 12.46
N ALA A 309 11.02 -2.76 13.75
CA ALA A 309 11.21 -1.56 14.54
C ALA A 309 12.68 -1.10 14.53
N PHE A 310 13.61 -2.03 14.82
CA PHE A 310 15.04 -1.74 14.74
C PHE A 310 15.48 -1.32 13.31
N PHE A 311 14.95 -1.97 12.28
CA PHE A 311 15.23 -1.60 10.89
C PHE A 311 14.79 -0.17 10.54
N LEU A 312 13.66 0.29 11.08
CA LEU A 312 13.18 1.66 10.86
C LEU A 312 14.11 2.68 11.52
N ASP A 313 14.70 2.36 12.68
CA ASP A 313 15.64 3.22 13.40
C ASP A 313 17.03 3.31 12.76
N LEU A 314 17.40 2.38 11.87
CA LEU A 314 18.65 2.47 11.11
C LEU A 314 18.69 3.74 10.24
N PRO A 315 19.87 4.35 10.04
CA PRO A 315 19.98 5.57 9.23
C PRO A 315 19.55 5.32 7.78
N GLU A 316 18.86 6.30 7.20
CA GLU A 316 18.61 6.32 5.76
C GLU A 316 19.90 6.62 5.01
N VAL A 317 20.02 6.08 3.79
CA VAL A 317 21.22 6.29 2.97
C VAL A 317 21.33 7.74 2.52
N ASP A 318 22.55 8.28 2.53
CA ASP A 318 22.83 9.59 1.91
C ASP A 318 22.55 9.51 0.41
N ARG A 319 21.48 10.18 -0.01
CA ARG A 319 20.98 10.17 -1.40
C ARG A 319 22.02 10.65 -2.41
N THR A 320 22.95 11.51 -2.01
CA THR A 320 24.03 12.05 -2.86
C THR A 320 25.16 11.05 -3.14
N LYS A 321 25.19 9.93 -2.42
CA LYS A 321 26.20 8.86 -2.61
C LYS A 321 25.65 7.69 -3.41
N VAL A 322 24.36 7.68 -3.72
CA VAL A 322 23.68 6.55 -4.36
C VAL A 322 23.61 6.77 -5.87
N LYS A 323 24.16 5.84 -6.64
CA LYS A 323 23.86 5.76 -8.06
C LYS A 323 22.40 5.36 -8.25
N ILE A 324 21.63 6.21 -8.92
CA ILE A 324 20.20 5.96 -9.15
C ILE A 324 20.00 4.96 -10.30
N ASP A 325 20.02 3.68 -9.97
CA ASP A 325 19.58 2.57 -10.82
C ASP A 325 18.51 1.72 -10.11
N VAL A 326 18.19 0.54 -10.65
CA VAL A 326 17.19 -0.36 -10.03
C VAL A 326 17.58 -0.74 -8.62
N LYS A 327 18.86 -0.95 -8.32
CA LYS A 327 19.30 -1.31 -6.96
C LYS A 327 19.30 -0.07 -6.08
N GLY A 328 19.93 1.02 -6.56
CA GLY A 328 20.13 2.24 -5.79
C GLY A 328 18.82 2.95 -5.41
N SER A 329 17.88 3.07 -6.34
CA SER A 329 16.55 3.68 -6.08
C SER A 329 15.79 3.00 -4.94
N GLN A 330 16.09 1.73 -4.65
CA GLN A 330 15.42 0.95 -3.61
C GLN A 330 16.08 1.03 -2.24
N PHE A 331 17.21 1.75 -2.13
CA PHE A 331 17.73 2.19 -0.84
C PHE A 331 17.08 3.48 -0.34
N PHE A 332 16.41 4.22 -1.23
CA PHE A 332 15.68 5.42 -0.81
C PHE A 332 14.41 5.02 -0.06
N GLN A 333 14.15 5.71 1.04
CA GLN A 333 12.92 5.57 1.81
C GLN A 333 11.70 5.72 0.86
N PRO A 334 10.79 4.73 0.83
CA PRO A 334 9.54 4.88 0.11
C PRO A 334 8.63 5.86 0.85
N LEU A 335 8.14 6.89 0.16
CA LEU A 335 7.15 7.83 0.72
C LEU A 335 5.72 7.52 0.24
N PHE A 336 5.49 6.25 -0.11
CA PHE A 336 4.19 5.66 -0.38
C PHE A 336 4.21 4.22 0.17
N GLU A 337 3.53 3.99 1.28
CA GLU A 337 3.65 2.74 2.05
C GLU A 337 2.30 2.25 2.61
N TYR A 338 2.15 0.92 2.64
CA TYR A 338 1.05 0.19 3.27
C TYR A 338 -0.36 0.61 2.82
N SER A 339 -0.50 0.98 1.54
CA SER A 339 -1.78 1.40 0.98
C SER A 339 -2.87 0.32 1.05
N GLY A 340 -4.13 0.74 0.93
CA GLY A 340 -5.29 -0.15 0.83
C GLY A 340 -5.42 -0.93 -0.49
N ALA A 341 -4.39 -0.93 -1.35
CA ALA A 341 -4.41 -1.62 -2.64
C ALA A 341 -4.49 -3.14 -2.48
N CYS A 342 -4.93 -3.82 -3.55
CA CYS A 342 -5.04 -5.28 -3.61
C CYS A 342 -3.70 -5.98 -3.37
N GLU A 343 -3.74 -7.24 -2.92
CA GLU A 343 -2.58 -8.13 -2.90
C GLU A 343 -1.99 -8.24 -4.32
N GLY A 344 -0.71 -7.89 -4.47
CA GLY A 344 -0.05 -7.94 -5.79
C GLY A 344 -0.55 -6.86 -6.76
N CYS A 345 -0.97 -5.69 -6.29
CA CYS A 345 -1.41 -4.59 -7.18
C CYS A 345 -0.29 -4.15 -8.13
N GLY A 346 -0.60 -4.00 -9.43
CA GLY A 346 0.37 -3.57 -10.43
C GLY A 346 0.58 -2.06 -10.53
N GLU A 347 -0.24 -1.24 -9.86
CA GLU A 347 -0.15 0.22 -9.92
C GLU A 347 0.87 0.77 -8.91
N THR A 348 0.81 0.30 -7.66
CA THR A 348 1.53 0.90 -6.53
C THR A 348 3.06 0.78 -6.58
N PRO A 349 3.70 -0.22 -7.21
CA PRO A 349 5.16 -0.20 -7.40
C PRO A 349 5.65 1.02 -8.18
N TYR A 350 4.88 1.53 -9.15
CA TYR A 350 5.22 2.75 -9.88
C TYR A 350 5.06 4.00 -9.01
N VAL A 351 4.00 4.09 -8.22
CA VAL A 351 3.78 5.21 -7.28
C VAL A 351 4.87 5.20 -6.20
N LYS A 352 5.22 4.03 -5.65
CA LYS A 352 6.34 3.88 -4.71
C LYS A 352 7.65 4.37 -5.33
N LEU A 353 7.98 3.92 -6.55
CA LEU A 353 9.17 4.38 -7.26
C LEU A 353 9.15 5.91 -7.46
N LEU A 354 8.02 6.48 -7.87
CA LEU A 354 7.85 7.92 -8.02
C LEU A 354 8.23 8.67 -6.73
N THR A 355 7.72 8.19 -5.60
CA THR A 355 7.99 8.81 -4.29
C THR A 355 9.42 8.60 -3.80
N GLN A 356 10.06 7.48 -4.12
CA GLN A 356 11.48 7.25 -3.78
C GLN A 356 12.39 8.23 -4.54
N LEU A 357 12.07 8.49 -5.81
CA LEU A 357 12.87 9.36 -6.66
C LEU A 357 12.64 10.85 -6.36
N PHE A 358 11.40 11.29 -6.13
CA PHE A 358 11.08 12.72 -6.11
C PHE A 358 10.20 13.16 -4.92
N GLY A 359 9.88 12.25 -3.99
CA GLY A 359 8.81 12.43 -3.00
C GLY A 359 9.01 13.62 -2.06
N ASP A 360 10.25 13.98 -1.75
CA ASP A 360 10.64 15.11 -0.90
C ASP A 360 10.34 16.50 -1.53
N ARG A 361 9.90 16.53 -2.79
CA ARG A 361 9.54 17.73 -3.56
C ARG A 361 8.36 17.50 -4.51
N LEU A 362 7.58 16.44 -4.29
CA LEU A 362 6.52 15.97 -5.17
C LEU A 362 5.17 16.65 -4.85
N LEU A 363 4.47 17.08 -5.89
CA LEU A 363 3.05 17.43 -5.85
C LEU A 363 2.28 16.52 -6.79
N VAL A 364 1.24 15.87 -6.28
CA VAL A 364 0.42 14.92 -7.02
C VAL A 364 -1.01 15.44 -7.17
N GLY A 365 -1.42 15.72 -8.40
CA GLY A 365 -2.83 15.82 -8.76
C GLY A 365 -3.34 14.46 -9.23
N ASN A 366 -4.13 13.79 -8.40
CA ASN A 366 -4.57 12.42 -8.66
C ASN A 366 -5.98 12.40 -9.24
N ALA A 367 -6.20 11.69 -10.35
CA ALA A 367 -7.54 11.44 -10.87
C ALA A 367 -8.30 10.46 -9.97
N THR A 368 -9.61 10.58 -9.91
CA THR A 368 -10.44 9.59 -9.20
C THR A 368 -10.33 8.21 -9.87
N GLY A 369 -10.08 7.17 -9.09
CA GLY A 369 -9.87 5.80 -9.58
C GLY A 369 -9.25 4.91 -8.51
N CYS A 370 -8.70 3.76 -8.88
CA CYS A 370 -7.99 2.91 -7.91
C CYS A 370 -6.91 3.69 -7.16
N SER A 371 -6.14 4.51 -7.89
CA SER A 371 -5.09 5.35 -7.32
C SER A 371 -5.55 6.37 -6.29
N SER A 372 -6.76 6.93 -6.41
CA SER A 372 -7.32 7.77 -5.37
C SER A 372 -7.89 6.97 -4.19
N ILE A 373 -8.43 5.78 -4.43
CA ILE A 373 -8.99 4.93 -3.38
C ILE A 373 -7.86 4.39 -2.49
N TYR A 374 -6.86 3.72 -3.04
CA TYR A 374 -5.76 3.24 -2.22
C TYR A 374 -4.85 4.39 -1.75
N GLY A 375 -4.87 5.55 -2.43
CA GLY A 375 -4.02 6.71 -2.15
C GLY A 375 -4.60 7.72 -1.16
N GLY A 376 -5.90 7.68 -0.88
CA GLY A 376 -6.57 8.69 -0.05
C GLY A 376 -7.94 8.31 0.50
N ASN A 377 -8.31 7.02 0.55
CA ASN A 377 -9.54 6.60 1.22
C ASN A 377 -9.37 6.65 2.75
N LEU A 378 -9.97 7.67 3.36
CA LEU A 378 -9.95 7.90 4.80
C LEU A 378 -10.46 6.66 5.58
N PRO A 379 -9.91 6.37 6.77
CA PRO A 379 -9.26 7.31 7.70
C PRO A 379 -7.73 7.39 7.64
N THR A 380 -7.09 6.71 6.69
CA THR A 380 -5.62 6.66 6.56
C THR A 380 -5.14 6.94 5.14
N THR A 381 -3.92 7.45 5.04
CA THR A 381 -3.25 7.87 3.81
C THR A 381 -1.85 7.26 3.75
N PRO A 382 -1.44 6.68 2.60
CA PRO A 382 -0.17 5.99 2.44
C PRO A 382 1.02 6.89 2.08
N TYR A 383 0.76 8.13 1.67
CA TYR A 383 1.82 9.08 1.35
C TYR A 383 2.53 9.49 2.64
N ALA A 384 3.82 9.21 2.76
CA ALA A 384 4.60 9.42 3.97
C ALA A 384 5.51 10.67 3.87
N VAL A 385 6.29 10.92 4.92
CA VAL A 385 7.29 12.00 4.99
C VAL A 385 8.66 11.44 5.37
N ASP A 386 9.71 12.11 4.92
CA ASP A 386 11.09 11.83 5.33
C ASP A 386 11.39 12.34 6.75
N GLU A 387 12.60 12.10 7.24
CA GLU A 387 13.10 12.58 8.54
C GLU A 387 13.05 14.12 8.71
N ASN A 388 12.97 14.87 7.61
CA ASN A 388 12.87 16.32 7.59
C ASN A 388 11.42 16.81 7.51
N GLY A 389 10.44 15.90 7.58
CA GLY A 389 9.01 16.20 7.45
C GLY A 389 8.58 16.54 6.03
N ARG A 390 9.38 16.20 5.00
CA ARG A 390 9.09 16.45 3.59
C ARG A 390 8.51 15.21 2.95
N GLY A 391 7.44 15.37 2.19
CA GLY A 391 6.83 14.28 1.45
C GLY A 391 5.86 14.76 0.39
N PRO A 392 5.24 13.84 -0.36
CA PRO A 392 4.32 14.19 -1.42
C PRO A 392 3.13 15.01 -0.91
N ALA A 393 2.91 16.19 -1.50
CA ALA A 393 1.63 16.89 -1.36
C ALA A 393 0.64 16.25 -2.33
N TRP A 394 -0.35 15.54 -1.81
CA TRP A 394 -1.31 14.77 -2.61
C TRP A 394 -2.71 15.39 -2.55
N ASN A 395 -3.40 15.43 -3.68
CA ASN A 395 -4.79 15.85 -3.74
C ASN A 395 -5.54 15.15 -4.90
N ASN A 396 -6.76 14.70 -4.64
CA ASN A 396 -7.72 14.28 -5.65
C ASN A 396 -8.79 15.36 -5.82
N SER A 397 -8.80 16.02 -6.97
CA SER A 397 -9.87 16.94 -7.36
C SER A 397 -11.09 16.14 -7.83
N LEU A 398 -11.18 15.82 -9.12
CA LEU A 398 -12.26 15.02 -9.69
C LEU A 398 -11.69 13.87 -10.56
N PHE A 399 -12.58 13.18 -11.26
CA PHE A 399 -12.19 12.10 -12.16
C PHE A 399 -11.64 12.66 -13.48
N GLU A 400 -12.24 13.73 -13.96
CA GLU A 400 -12.06 14.30 -15.29
C GLU A 400 -10.92 15.32 -15.40
N ASP A 401 -10.48 15.93 -14.29
CA ASP A 401 -9.72 17.19 -14.32
C ASP A 401 -8.26 17.08 -13.81
N ALA A 402 -7.75 15.88 -13.55
CA ALA A 402 -6.45 15.73 -12.89
C ALA A 402 -5.26 16.32 -13.65
N ALA A 403 -5.34 16.40 -14.99
CA ALA A 403 -4.30 17.01 -15.81
C ALA A 403 -4.31 18.53 -15.64
N GLU A 404 -5.48 19.14 -15.77
CA GLU A 404 -5.72 20.58 -15.61
C GLU A 404 -5.44 21.03 -14.18
N PHE A 405 -5.82 20.21 -13.20
CA PHE A 405 -5.55 20.45 -11.79
C PHE A 405 -4.04 20.47 -11.51
N SER A 406 -3.29 19.52 -12.07
CA SER A 406 -1.82 19.48 -11.98
C SER A 406 -1.17 20.64 -12.74
N LEU A 407 -1.72 21.03 -13.90
CA LEU A 407 -1.31 22.24 -14.61
C LEU A 407 -1.52 23.49 -13.72
N GLY A 408 -2.62 23.55 -12.97
CA GLY A 408 -2.87 24.58 -11.97
C GLY A 408 -1.74 24.67 -10.92
N PHE A 409 -1.29 23.53 -10.37
CA PHE A 409 -0.12 23.49 -9.49
C PHE A 409 1.12 24.07 -10.16
N ARG A 410 1.42 23.65 -11.40
CA ARG A 410 2.58 24.15 -12.15
C ARG A 410 2.54 25.67 -12.34
N LEU A 411 1.39 26.22 -12.72
CA LEU A 411 1.22 27.67 -12.89
C LEU A 411 1.40 28.44 -11.57
N ALA A 412 0.85 27.91 -10.47
CA ALA A 412 1.02 28.50 -9.15
C ALA A 412 2.49 28.49 -8.68
N ILE A 413 3.20 27.37 -8.90
CA ILE A 413 4.62 27.23 -8.56
C ILE A 413 5.47 28.18 -9.44
N ASP A 414 5.22 28.26 -10.74
CA ASP A 414 5.91 29.17 -11.66
C ASP A 414 5.81 30.62 -11.19
N GLN A 415 4.58 31.05 -10.86
CA GLN A 415 4.33 32.41 -10.41
C GLN A 415 4.99 32.69 -9.06
N THR A 416 4.89 31.76 -8.12
CA THR A 416 5.46 31.91 -6.77
C THR A 416 6.99 31.90 -6.81
N SER A 417 7.60 31.01 -7.59
CA SER A 417 9.04 30.97 -7.81
C SER A 417 9.53 32.26 -8.48
N SER A 418 8.81 32.76 -9.48
CA SER A 418 9.14 34.04 -10.15
C SER A 418 9.04 35.23 -9.18
N ALA A 419 8.04 35.24 -8.30
CA ALA A 419 7.93 36.23 -7.23
C ALA A 419 9.11 36.14 -6.26
N ALA A 420 9.44 34.94 -5.77
CA ALA A 420 10.57 34.70 -4.87
C ALA A 420 11.90 35.17 -5.49
N LYS A 421 12.16 34.84 -6.76
CA LYS A 421 13.37 35.27 -7.49
C LYS A 421 13.44 36.79 -7.64
N ARG A 422 12.32 37.47 -7.94
CA ARG A 422 12.28 38.95 -8.05
C ARG A 422 12.54 39.61 -6.69
N MET A 423 11.92 39.12 -5.63
CA MET A 423 12.12 39.64 -4.27
C MET A 423 13.55 39.42 -3.78
N LEU A 424 14.13 38.24 -4.07
CA LEU A 424 15.51 37.93 -3.76
C LEU A 424 16.48 38.92 -4.43
N LYS A 425 16.28 39.22 -5.72
CA LYS A 425 17.05 40.26 -6.44
C LYS A 425 16.89 41.64 -5.80
N GLY A 426 15.68 42.03 -5.40
CA GLY A 426 15.42 43.30 -4.73
C GLY A 426 16.10 43.43 -3.36
N LEU A 427 16.41 42.30 -2.71
CA LEU A 427 17.08 42.25 -1.41
C LEU A 427 18.59 41.94 -1.51
N ALA A 428 19.17 41.94 -2.72
CA ALA A 428 20.56 41.53 -2.94
C ALA A 428 21.57 42.28 -2.05
N SER A 429 21.42 43.61 -1.93
CA SER A 429 22.29 44.45 -1.09
C SER A 429 22.18 44.17 0.41
N LYS A 430 21.08 43.55 0.86
CA LYS A 430 20.83 43.24 2.28
C LYS A 430 21.17 41.80 2.64
N VAL A 431 21.16 40.89 1.68
CA VAL A 431 21.42 39.46 1.89
C VAL A 431 22.85 39.09 1.52
N SER A 432 23.30 39.49 0.32
CA SER A 432 24.63 39.27 -0.29
C SER A 432 24.41 38.95 -1.78
N GLU A 433 25.06 39.69 -2.66
CA GLU A 433 25.01 39.44 -4.11
C GLU A 433 25.48 38.03 -4.48
N GLY A 434 26.56 37.54 -3.85
CA GLY A 434 27.06 36.18 -4.09
C GLY A 434 26.04 35.09 -3.76
N LEU A 435 25.35 35.18 -2.61
CA LEU A 435 24.31 34.21 -2.26
C LEU A 435 23.10 34.29 -3.20
N VAL A 436 22.76 35.49 -3.70
CA VAL A 436 21.70 35.66 -4.70
C VAL A 436 22.07 34.93 -5.98
N ASP A 437 23.28 35.12 -6.49
CA ASP A 437 23.74 34.47 -7.73
C ASP A 437 23.82 32.94 -7.56
N GLU A 438 24.35 32.47 -6.45
CA GLU A 438 24.41 31.03 -6.12
C GLU A 438 23.02 30.38 -6.11
N ILE A 439 21.99 31.06 -5.60
CA ILE A 439 20.61 30.55 -5.56
C ILE A 439 19.96 30.58 -6.94
N LEU A 440 20.18 31.64 -7.71
CA LEU A 440 19.51 31.87 -9.00
C LEU A 440 20.10 31.04 -10.14
N LEU A 441 21.40 30.72 -10.07
CA LEU A 441 22.13 29.95 -11.08
C LEU A 441 22.27 28.47 -10.72
N ALA A 442 21.69 28.04 -9.59
CA ALA A 442 21.76 26.67 -9.11
C ALA A 442 21.15 25.66 -10.09
N GLU A 443 21.93 24.65 -10.46
CA GLU A 443 21.41 23.43 -11.08
C GLU A 443 20.71 22.57 -10.03
N GLN A 444 19.52 22.06 -10.38
CA GLN A 444 18.61 21.38 -9.45
C GLN A 444 18.02 20.10 -10.05
N LEU A 445 18.82 19.40 -10.87
CA LEU A 445 18.44 18.14 -11.52
C LEU A 445 18.95 16.90 -10.78
N SER A 446 19.97 17.03 -9.93
CA SER A 446 20.55 15.94 -9.15
C SER A 446 20.26 16.07 -7.66
N GLU A 447 20.45 14.99 -6.91
CA GLU A 447 20.33 14.95 -5.45
C GLU A 447 21.30 15.95 -4.78
N GLU A 448 22.53 16.06 -5.29
CA GLU A 448 23.53 17.01 -4.82
C GLU A 448 23.06 18.46 -5.05
N GLY A 449 22.53 18.76 -6.24
CA GLY A 449 22.04 20.09 -6.59
C GLY A 449 20.86 20.53 -5.73
N ILE A 450 19.89 19.62 -5.50
CA ILE A 450 18.74 19.88 -4.62
C ILE A 450 19.18 20.07 -3.17
N THR A 451 20.08 19.21 -2.67
CA THR A 451 20.61 19.30 -1.30
C THR A 451 21.38 20.60 -1.07
N ALA A 452 22.25 20.99 -2.01
CA ALA A 452 22.96 22.26 -1.97
C ALA A 452 22.00 23.45 -2.02
N GLN A 453 20.96 23.40 -2.86
CA GLN A 453 19.98 24.47 -2.94
C GLN A 453 19.19 24.64 -1.64
N ARG A 454 18.83 23.55 -0.97
CA ARG A 454 18.17 23.60 0.35
C ARG A 454 19.06 24.29 1.39
N ALA A 455 20.34 23.95 1.44
CA ALA A 455 21.30 24.61 2.34
C ALA A 455 21.43 26.12 2.06
N ARG A 456 21.42 26.52 0.78
CA ARG A 456 21.39 27.94 0.39
C ARG A 456 20.09 28.63 0.84
N VAL A 457 18.94 27.98 0.68
CA VAL A 457 17.64 28.50 1.12
C VAL A 457 17.56 28.64 2.64
N GLU A 458 18.11 27.71 3.42
CA GLU A 458 18.22 27.84 4.87
C GLU A 458 19.11 29.02 5.27
N THR A 459 20.24 29.19 4.60
CA THR A 459 21.13 30.33 4.78
C THR A 459 20.42 31.65 4.46
N LEU A 460 19.66 31.68 3.37
CA LEU A 460 18.81 32.80 2.99
C LEU A 460 17.79 33.11 4.09
N ARG A 461 17.05 32.12 4.59
CA ARG A 461 16.04 32.31 5.65
C ARG A 461 16.64 32.95 6.90
N LYS A 462 17.84 32.51 7.32
CA LYS A 462 18.56 33.11 8.46
C LYS A 462 18.85 34.60 8.23
N LYS A 463 19.32 34.97 7.03
CA LYS A 463 19.59 36.37 6.68
C LYS A 463 18.34 37.22 6.57
N LEU A 464 17.26 36.68 5.99
CA LEU A 464 15.97 37.37 5.90
C LEU A 464 15.38 37.66 7.29
N GLY A 465 15.58 36.78 8.26
CA GLY A 465 15.14 37.00 9.65
C GLY A 465 15.79 38.21 10.33
N ALA A 466 16.95 38.66 9.86
CA ALA A 466 17.62 39.87 10.35
C ALA A 466 17.17 41.16 9.64
N ILE A 467 16.34 41.05 8.61
CA ILE A 467 15.88 42.19 7.81
C ILE A 467 14.43 42.50 8.19
N ASP A 468 14.22 43.62 8.87
CA ASP A 468 12.87 44.10 9.18
C ASP A 468 12.24 44.79 7.96
N SER A 469 11.72 43.99 7.02
CA SER A 469 10.89 44.48 5.92
C SER A 469 9.76 43.51 5.56
N PRO A 470 8.63 44.01 5.04
CA PRO A 470 7.57 43.16 4.51
C PRO A 470 8.07 42.21 3.42
N ASP A 471 8.98 42.66 2.56
CA ASP A 471 9.56 41.84 1.49
C ASP A 471 10.40 40.69 2.03
N ALA A 472 11.19 40.93 3.09
CA ALA A 472 12.00 39.88 3.69
C ALA A 472 11.13 38.82 4.36
N ARG A 473 10.07 39.24 5.06
CA ARG A 473 9.09 38.33 5.68
C ARG A 473 8.34 37.49 4.64
N THR A 474 7.85 38.13 3.57
CA THR A 474 7.15 37.43 2.49
C THR A 474 8.10 36.48 1.76
N LEU A 475 9.32 36.90 1.42
CA LEU A 475 10.31 36.03 0.77
C LEU A 475 10.67 34.84 1.66
N ALA A 476 10.82 35.05 2.97
CA ALA A 476 11.05 33.95 3.90
C ALA A 476 9.89 32.94 3.86
N HIS A 477 8.63 33.38 3.75
CA HIS A 477 7.49 32.46 3.65
C HIS A 477 7.52 31.62 2.36
N ILE A 478 7.89 32.20 1.22
CA ILE A 478 7.87 31.53 -0.09
C ILE A 478 9.25 31.00 -0.54
N ALA A 479 10.27 31.03 0.33
CA ALA A 479 11.64 30.68 -0.05
C ALA A 479 11.78 29.22 -0.53
N ASP A 480 10.88 28.32 -0.11
CA ASP A 480 10.90 26.91 -0.53
C ASP A 480 10.57 26.72 -2.02
N TYR A 481 10.01 27.74 -2.68
CA TYR A 481 9.78 27.77 -4.13
C TYR A 481 11.03 28.18 -4.93
N LEU A 482 12.15 28.46 -4.26
CA LEU A 482 13.50 28.53 -4.87
C LEU A 482 14.12 27.14 -5.05
N VAL A 483 13.56 26.11 -4.37
CA VAL A 483 13.86 24.70 -4.60
C VAL A 483 12.87 24.15 -5.63
N ARG A 484 13.38 23.44 -6.64
CA ARG A 484 12.58 22.80 -7.71
C ARG A 484 11.51 21.91 -7.10
N LYS A 485 10.29 22.02 -7.63
CA LYS A 485 9.15 21.14 -7.32
C LYS A 485 8.86 20.23 -8.50
N SER A 486 8.51 18.97 -8.24
CA SER A 486 8.11 18.01 -9.25
C SER A 486 6.59 17.89 -9.26
N VAL A 487 5.95 18.20 -10.38
CA VAL A 487 4.48 18.17 -10.50
C VAL A 487 4.08 16.95 -11.34
N TRP A 488 3.23 16.10 -10.78
CA TRP A 488 2.75 14.88 -11.42
C TRP A 488 1.22 14.80 -11.40
N ALA A 489 0.61 14.58 -12.56
CA ALA A 489 -0.74 14.08 -12.65
C ALA A 489 -0.70 12.54 -12.63
N VAL A 490 -1.46 11.90 -11.75
CA VAL A 490 -1.49 10.43 -11.61
C VAL A 490 -2.91 9.93 -11.81
N GLY A 491 -3.12 8.93 -12.66
CA GLY A 491 -4.45 8.37 -12.86
C GLY A 491 -4.46 7.09 -13.68
N GLY A 492 -5.58 6.38 -13.66
CA GLY A 492 -5.75 5.15 -14.43
C GLY A 492 -6.07 5.39 -15.91
N ASP A 493 -6.16 4.31 -16.68
CA ASP A 493 -6.50 4.39 -18.10
C ASP A 493 -7.87 5.02 -18.39
N GLY A 494 -8.87 4.80 -17.54
CA GLY A 494 -10.18 5.42 -17.70
C GLY A 494 -10.20 6.95 -17.58
N TRP A 495 -9.26 7.53 -16.84
CA TRP A 495 -9.07 8.97 -16.84
C TRP A 495 -8.37 9.41 -18.14
N ALA A 496 -7.19 8.85 -18.40
CA ALA A 496 -6.29 9.34 -19.45
C ALA A 496 -6.81 9.09 -20.88
N TYR A 497 -7.46 7.95 -21.12
CA TYR A 497 -7.92 7.57 -22.45
C TYR A 497 -9.33 8.08 -22.73
N ASP A 498 -10.17 8.18 -21.71
CA ASP A 498 -11.60 8.48 -21.80
C ASP A 498 -11.99 9.86 -21.29
N ILE A 499 -12.37 9.99 -20.01
CA ILE A 499 -13.10 11.17 -19.51
C ILE A 499 -12.20 12.41 -19.39
N GLY A 500 -10.95 12.23 -18.96
CA GLY A 500 -9.98 13.32 -18.78
C GLY A 500 -9.05 13.53 -19.98
N TYR A 501 -9.28 12.80 -21.09
CA TYR A 501 -8.39 12.89 -22.25
C TYR A 501 -8.29 14.31 -22.84
N GLY A 502 -9.39 15.05 -22.90
CA GLY A 502 -9.38 16.42 -23.43
C GLY A 502 -8.49 17.36 -22.61
N GLY A 503 -8.56 17.25 -21.28
CA GLY A 503 -7.69 17.97 -20.34
C GLY A 503 -6.24 17.55 -20.41
N LEU A 504 -6.01 16.24 -20.52
CA LEU A 504 -4.69 15.64 -20.72
C LEU A 504 -4.04 16.15 -22.01
N ASP A 505 -4.75 16.08 -23.13
CA ASP A 505 -4.29 16.55 -24.44
C ASP A 505 -3.91 18.04 -24.39
N HIS A 506 -4.76 18.88 -23.80
CA HIS A 506 -4.47 20.30 -23.62
C HIS A 506 -3.23 20.56 -22.75
N THR A 507 -3.09 19.81 -21.65
CA THR A 507 -1.94 19.93 -20.73
C THR A 507 -0.64 19.49 -21.39
N LEU A 508 -0.67 18.49 -22.27
CA LEU A 508 0.49 18.11 -23.06
C LEU A 508 0.80 19.17 -24.15
N GLY A 509 -0.22 19.73 -24.80
CA GLY A 509 -0.04 20.68 -25.90
C GLY A 509 0.46 22.07 -25.48
N ILE A 510 0.27 22.49 -24.22
CA ILE A 510 0.68 23.83 -23.74
C ILE A 510 2.19 23.96 -23.45
N GLY A 511 2.94 22.85 -23.45
CA GLY A 511 4.40 22.85 -23.30
C GLY A 511 4.91 23.17 -21.90
N ARG A 512 4.07 23.12 -20.86
CA ARG A 512 4.48 23.36 -19.46
C ARG A 512 5.09 22.09 -18.85
N ASN A 513 6.05 22.27 -17.94
CA ASN A 513 6.72 21.17 -17.25
C ASN A 513 5.80 20.50 -16.22
N VAL A 514 5.04 19.51 -16.70
CA VAL A 514 4.12 18.66 -15.93
C VAL A 514 4.34 17.22 -16.39
N ASN A 515 4.48 16.31 -15.43
CA ASN A 515 4.62 14.88 -15.71
C ASN A 515 3.27 14.20 -15.54
N LEU A 516 2.92 13.26 -16.42
CA LEU A 516 1.69 12.49 -16.35
C LEU A 516 2.05 11.01 -16.21
N LEU A 517 1.58 10.36 -15.15
CA LEU A 517 1.71 8.91 -14.94
C LEU A 517 0.35 8.26 -15.14
N VAL A 518 0.23 7.53 -16.25
CA VAL A 518 -0.97 6.74 -16.57
C VAL A 518 -0.74 5.30 -16.12
N LEU A 519 -1.51 4.87 -15.13
CA LEU A 519 -1.51 3.52 -14.59
C LEU A 519 -2.49 2.68 -15.43
N ASP A 520 -1.98 2.09 -16.51
CA ASP A 520 -2.80 1.45 -17.53
C ASP A 520 -3.14 0.01 -17.15
N THR A 521 -4.36 -0.20 -16.69
CA THR A 521 -4.90 -1.52 -16.37
C THR A 521 -5.74 -2.09 -17.52
N GLY A 522 -5.92 -1.34 -18.61
CA GLY A 522 -6.79 -1.71 -19.73
C GLY A 522 -8.28 -1.83 -19.38
N VAL A 523 -8.73 -1.40 -18.19
CA VAL A 523 -10.13 -1.42 -17.73
C VAL A 523 -10.36 -0.37 -16.64
N TYR A 524 -11.62 -0.03 -16.35
CA TYR A 524 -11.94 0.76 -15.17
C TYR A 524 -11.92 -0.15 -13.94
N SER A 525 -10.73 -0.34 -13.36
CA SER A 525 -10.50 -1.28 -12.26
C SER A 525 -11.40 -1.02 -11.05
N ASN A 526 -11.46 0.23 -10.58
CA ASN A 526 -12.16 0.59 -9.34
C ASN A 526 -13.66 0.28 -9.36
N THR A 527 -14.33 0.56 -10.48
CA THR A 527 -15.78 0.42 -10.61
C THR A 527 -16.21 -0.99 -11.04
N GLY A 528 -15.26 -1.93 -11.03
CA GLY A 528 -15.49 -3.36 -11.22
C GLY A 528 -15.29 -3.84 -12.65
N GLY A 529 -14.34 -3.28 -13.39
CA GLY A 529 -13.85 -3.82 -14.66
C GLY A 529 -14.70 -3.46 -15.88
N GLN A 530 -15.09 -2.20 -16.04
CA GLN A 530 -15.73 -1.68 -17.25
C GLN A 530 -14.69 -1.52 -18.37
N ALA A 531 -15.13 -1.70 -19.61
CA ALA A 531 -14.30 -1.42 -20.78
C ALA A 531 -13.95 0.08 -20.86
N SER A 532 -12.68 0.37 -21.16
CA SER A 532 -12.14 1.68 -21.47
C SER A 532 -11.71 1.76 -22.94
N LYS A 533 -11.32 2.95 -23.41
CA LYS A 533 -10.63 3.05 -24.70
C LYS A 533 -9.24 2.39 -24.70
N ALA A 534 -8.65 2.11 -23.53
CA ALA A 534 -7.40 1.34 -23.40
C ALA A 534 -7.61 -0.18 -23.46
N THR A 535 -8.84 -0.66 -23.27
CA THR A 535 -9.15 -2.10 -23.32
C THR A 535 -8.67 -2.74 -24.64
N PRO A 536 -7.90 -3.83 -24.60
CA PRO A 536 -7.39 -4.50 -25.80
C PRO A 536 -8.49 -5.11 -26.68
N LEU A 537 -8.17 -5.35 -27.95
CA LEU A 537 -9.02 -6.11 -28.87
C LEU A 537 -9.27 -7.52 -28.31
N GLY A 538 -10.52 -7.95 -28.30
CA GLY A 538 -10.93 -9.28 -27.82
C GLY A 538 -11.02 -9.43 -26.30
N ALA A 539 -10.56 -8.45 -25.51
CA ALA A 539 -10.67 -8.50 -24.06
C ALA A 539 -12.13 -8.38 -23.63
N THR A 540 -12.53 -9.22 -22.66
CA THR A 540 -13.88 -9.23 -22.08
C THR A 540 -13.91 -8.33 -20.84
N ALA A 541 -14.85 -7.38 -20.81
CA ALA A 541 -15.07 -6.47 -19.69
C ALA A 541 -16.56 -6.07 -19.63
N LYS A 542 -17.02 -5.41 -18.56
CA LYS A 542 -18.40 -4.87 -18.55
C LYS A 542 -18.54 -3.87 -19.70
N PHE A 543 -19.67 -3.93 -20.40
CA PHE A 543 -19.93 -3.22 -21.66
C PHE A 543 -19.13 -3.71 -22.89
N ALA A 544 -18.30 -4.75 -22.74
CA ALA A 544 -17.61 -5.46 -23.83
C ALA A 544 -17.62 -6.99 -23.55
N MET A 545 -18.79 -7.54 -23.20
CA MET A 545 -18.91 -8.92 -22.71
C MET A 545 -18.64 -10.00 -23.77
N ALA A 546 -18.78 -9.66 -25.05
CA ALA A 546 -18.45 -10.53 -26.19
C ALA A 546 -17.00 -10.34 -26.67
N GLY A 547 -16.18 -9.61 -25.91
CA GLY A 547 -14.90 -9.10 -26.35
C GLY A 547 -15.03 -7.72 -27.00
N LYS A 548 -14.08 -6.82 -26.74
CA LYS A 548 -14.03 -5.50 -27.40
C LYS A 548 -13.67 -5.67 -28.88
N GLU A 549 -14.48 -5.12 -29.77
CA GLU A 549 -14.37 -5.31 -31.23
C GLU A 549 -13.32 -4.40 -31.90
N ILE A 550 -12.90 -3.33 -31.22
CA ILE A 550 -11.95 -2.35 -31.74
C ILE A 550 -10.62 -2.40 -30.96
N PRO A 551 -9.47 -2.13 -31.60
CA PRO A 551 -8.18 -2.02 -30.92
C PRO A 551 -8.17 -0.98 -29.79
N SER A 552 -7.17 -1.09 -28.91
CA SER A 552 -6.89 -0.05 -27.91
C SER A 552 -6.51 1.26 -28.60
N LYS A 553 -6.98 2.39 -28.05
CA LYS A 553 -6.57 3.73 -28.49
C LYS A 553 -5.09 3.90 -28.22
N ASP A 554 -4.30 4.32 -29.20
CA ASP A 554 -2.86 4.54 -29.01
C ASP A 554 -2.58 5.95 -28.45
N LEU A 555 -2.66 6.10 -27.13
CA LEU A 555 -2.41 7.36 -26.44
C LEU A 555 -0.96 7.84 -26.62
N GLY A 556 -0.01 6.92 -26.62
CA GLY A 556 1.41 7.25 -26.79
C GLY A 556 1.68 7.87 -28.16
N MET A 557 1.15 7.28 -29.23
CA MET A 557 1.28 7.82 -30.59
C MET A 557 0.60 9.19 -30.74
N MET A 558 -0.55 9.41 -30.11
CA MET A 558 -1.22 10.71 -30.10
C MET A 558 -0.38 11.78 -29.39
N ALA A 559 0.19 11.46 -28.22
CA ALA A 559 1.07 12.37 -27.49
C ALA A 559 2.36 12.70 -28.28
N MET A 560 2.96 11.70 -28.95
CA MET A 560 4.16 11.89 -29.78
C MET A 560 3.92 12.85 -30.95
N ALA A 561 2.68 12.97 -31.45
CA ALA A 561 2.36 13.84 -32.59
C ALA A 561 2.61 15.33 -32.31
N TYR A 562 2.66 15.76 -31.05
CA TYR A 562 3.04 17.13 -30.67
C TYR A 562 4.52 17.45 -30.92
N GLY A 563 5.40 16.45 -30.99
CA GLY A 563 6.83 16.60 -31.24
C GLY A 563 7.69 17.15 -30.08
N HIS A 564 7.06 17.75 -29.07
CA HIS A 564 7.73 18.36 -27.90
C HIS A 564 7.28 17.76 -26.56
N VAL A 565 6.63 16.59 -26.61
CA VAL A 565 6.21 15.84 -25.42
C VAL A 565 7.14 14.66 -25.25
N TYR A 566 7.71 14.47 -24.05
CA TYR A 566 8.41 13.24 -23.73
C TYR A 566 7.39 12.12 -23.52
N VAL A 567 7.53 11.00 -24.23
CA VAL A 567 6.60 9.86 -24.15
C VAL A 567 7.38 8.59 -23.85
N ALA A 568 6.98 7.87 -22.81
CA ALA A 568 7.51 6.54 -22.50
C ALA A 568 6.38 5.56 -22.20
N SER A 569 6.52 4.33 -22.71
CA SER A 569 5.74 3.18 -22.23
C SER A 569 6.63 2.28 -21.41
N VAL A 570 6.16 1.85 -20.24
CA VAL A 570 6.96 1.11 -19.26
C VAL A 570 6.19 -0.10 -18.73
N ALA A 571 6.93 -1.14 -18.38
CA ALA A 571 6.43 -2.33 -17.69
C ALA A 571 7.54 -2.84 -16.75
N PHE A 572 7.40 -2.62 -15.43
CA PHE A 572 8.50 -2.94 -14.50
C PHE A 572 8.80 -4.45 -14.43
N GLY A 573 7.78 -5.30 -14.61
CA GLY A 573 7.95 -6.76 -14.68
C GLY A 573 8.77 -7.20 -15.89
N ALA A 574 8.60 -6.51 -17.03
CA ALA A 574 9.37 -6.78 -18.24
C ALA A 574 10.81 -6.22 -18.16
N LYS A 575 10.96 -4.95 -17.74
CA LYS A 575 12.27 -4.29 -17.67
C LYS A 575 12.32 -3.14 -16.65
N ASP A 576 12.55 -3.51 -15.40
CA ASP A 576 12.79 -2.60 -14.27
C ASP A 576 13.79 -1.47 -14.58
N SER A 577 14.92 -1.77 -15.22
CA SER A 577 15.94 -0.76 -15.54
C SER A 577 15.47 0.30 -16.54
N GLN A 578 14.61 -0.08 -17.50
CA GLN A 578 14.02 0.88 -18.43
C GLN A 578 12.95 1.72 -17.74
N THR A 579 12.21 1.14 -16.79
CA THR A 579 11.22 1.86 -15.99
C THR A 579 11.88 2.97 -15.17
N VAL A 580 12.93 2.64 -14.40
CA VAL A 580 13.67 3.66 -13.61
C VAL A 580 14.23 4.76 -14.51
N ARG A 581 14.81 4.39 -15.66
CA ARG A 581 15.34 5.36 -16.62
C ARG A 581 14.25 6.29 -17.17
N ALA A 582 13.08 5.77 -17.53
CA ALA A 582 11.98 6.57 -18.06
C ALA A 582 11.46 7.61 -17.04
N PHE A 583 11.39 7.24 -15.76
CA PHE A 583 11.04 8.19 -14.69
C PHE A 583 12.05 9.33 -14.56
N LEU A 584 13.35 9.01 -14.60
CA LEU A 584 14.42 10.01 -14.54
C LEU A 584 14.42 10.92 -15.78
N GLU A 585 14.32 10.33 -16.97
CA GLU A 585 14.26 11.10 -18.23
C GLU A 585 13.03 12.03 -18.26
N ALA A 586 11.84 11.51 -17.94
CA ALA A 586 10.61 12.29 -17.89
C ALA A 586 10.70 13.48 -16.92
N GLU A 587 11.19 13.26 -15.69
CA GLU A 587 11.29 14.34 -14.69
C GLU A 587 12.36 15.37 -15.04
N SER A 588 13.45 14.94 -15.68
CA SER A 588 14.53 15.83 -16.11
C SER A 588 14.18 16.65 -17.34
N TYR A 589 13.21 16.20 -18.15
CA TYR A 589 12.75 16.89 -19.34
C TYR A 589 12.13 18.25 -18.98
N ASP A 590 12.58 19.32 -19.63
CA ASP A 590 12.04 20.67 -19.40
C ASP A 590 10.81 20.93 -20.26
N GLY A 591 9.75 20.18 -19.99
CA GLY A 591 8.53 20.20 -20.78
C GLY A 591 7.52 19.15 -20.31
N PRO A 592 6.42 18.97 -21.05
CA PRO A 592 5.41 17.98 -20.73
C PRO A 592 5.94 16.57 -20.96
N SER A 593 5.68 15.68 -20.00
CA SER A 593 6.09 14.29 -20.06
C SER A 593 4.91 13.37 -19.76
N ILE A 594 4.82 12.23 -20.45
CA ILE A 594 3.83 11.18 -20.16
C ILE A 594 4.49 9.81 -20.10
N ILE A 595 4.21 9.09 -19.01
CA ILE A 595 4.59 7.68 -18.80
C ILE A 595 3.32 6.84 -18.79
N ILE A 596 3.21 5.91 -19.72
CA ILE A 596 2.13 4.92 -19.79
C ILE A 596 2.65 3.61 -19.20
N ALA A 597 2.22 3.28 -17.99
CA ALA A 597 2.74 2.20 -17.19
C ALA A 597 1.76 1.02 -17.17
N TYR A 598 2.14 -0.10 -17.81
CA TYR A 598 1.34 -1.33 -17.74
C TYR A 598 1.20 -1.78 -16.29
N SER A 599 -0.03 -1.85 -15.82
CA SER A 599 -0.40 -2.12 -14.45
C SER A 599 -1.32 -3.34 -14.39
N HIS A 600 -0.78 -4.48 -13.98
CA HIS A 600 -1.58 -5.69 -13.80
C HIS A 600 -2.67 -5.50 -12.74
N CYS A 601 -3.82 -6.15 -12.95
CA CYS A 601 -4.99 -6.00 -12.08
C CYS A 601 -5.72 -7.32 -11.88
N ILE A 602 -6.40 -7.47 -10.74
CA ILE A 602 -7.30 -8.59 -10.45
C ILE A 602 -8.40 -8.75 -11.50
N ALA A 603 -8.77 -7.66 -12.18
CA ALA A 603 -9.75 -7.66 -13.26
C ALA A 603 -9.29 -8.48 -14.50
N HIS A 604 -8.00 -8.77 -14.61
CA HIS A 604 -7.44 -9.59 -15.70
C HIS A 604 -7.69 -11.09 -15.51
N GLY A 605 -8.11 -11.52 -14.31
CA GLY A 605 -8.60 -12.88 -14.08
C GLY A 605 -7.53 -13.96 -13.97
N TYR A 606 -6.28 -13.61 -13.67
CA TYR A 606 -5.20 -14.56 -13.36
C TYR A 606 -4.72 -14.41 -11.91
N ASN A 607 -3.88 -15.35 -11.45
CA ASN A 607 -3.34 -15.29 -10.10
C ASN A 607 -2.31 -14.15 -9.98
N MET A 608 -2.54 -13.21 -9.07
CA MET A 608 -1.68 -12.03 -8.91
C MET A 608 -0.22 -12.38 -8.56
N SER A 609 0.06 -13.58 -8.01
CA SER A 609 1.44 -14.04 -7.81
C SER A 609 2.22 -14.27 -9.10
N ASP A 610 1.54 -14.42 -10.24
CA ASP A 610 2.11 -14.71 -11.55
C ASP A 610 2.23 -13.45 -12.43
N ALA A 611 2.10 -12.26 -11.83
CA ALA A 611 2.00 -10.99 -12.54
C ALA A 611 3.34 -10.38 -13.02
N LEU A 612 4.48 -11.05 -12.79
CA LEU A 612 5.83 -10.55 -13.08
C LEU A 612 6.53 -11.27 -14.22
#